data_AF-A0A7C5BMM9-F1
#
_entry.id   AF-A0A7C5BMM9-F1
#
_cell.length_a   1.000
_cell.length_b   1.000
_cell.length_c   1.000
_cell.angle_alpha   90.00
_cell.angle_beta   90.00
_cell.angle_gamma   90.00
#
_symmetry.space_group_name_H-M   'P 1'
#
loop_
_entity.id
_entity.type
_entity.pdbx_description
1 polymer ?
#
loop_
_entity_poly.entity_id
_entity_poly.type
_entity_poly.pdbx_seq_one_letter_code
_entity_poly.pdbx_strand_id
1 'polypeptide(L)' 'MDMGRYLVLLGLVIVVAGLFISMMEKLTGGKGLPGDIRIRLDGVNIFFPIVTCIVLSLVLTLLLNILFRR' A
#
# COMPACT_ATOMS: atom_id res chain seq x y z
N MET A 1 -13.61 5.92 21.89
CA MET A 1 -12.45 6.10 20.99
C MET A 1 -12.18 7.58 20.95
N ASP A 2 -11.04 8.01 21.50
CA ASP A 2 -10.71 9.42 21.65
C ASP A 2 -10.38 10.04 20.30
N MET A 3 -10.80 11.29 20.08
CA MET A 3 -10.55 12.05 18.84
C MET A 3 -9.06 12.03 18.44
N GLY A 4 -8.16 12.02 19.41
CA GLY A 4 -6.71 11.90 19.20
C GLY A 4 -6.28 10.61 18.51
N ARG A 5 -6.92 9.46 18.81
CA ARG A 5 -6.56 8.18 18.15
C ARG A 5 -6.94 8.17 16.68
N TYR A 6 -8.06 8.80 16.32
CA TYR A 6 -8.45 8.94 14.92
C TYR A 6 -7.50 9.85 14.14
N LEU A 7 -7.03 10.94 14.75
CA LEU A 7 -6.04 11.83 14.14
C LEU A 7 -4.70 11.11 13.88
N VAL A 8 -4.23 10.32 14.85
CA VAL A 8 -3.00 9.51 14.69
C VAL A 8 -3.15 8.48 13.58
N LEU A 9 -4.30 7.81 13.52
CA LEU A 9 -4.62 6.81 12.51
C LEU A 9 -4.65 7.42 11.09
N LEU A 10 -5.30 8.58 10.95
CA LEU A 10 -5.43 9.28 9.68
C LEU A 10 -4.06 9.77 9.19
N GLY A 11 -3.22 10.29 10.11
CA GLY A 11 -1.83 10.62 9.81
C GLY A 11 -1.01 9.42 9.35
N LEU A 12 -1.17 8.26 10.00
CA LEU A 12 -0.48 7.03 9.60
C LEU A 12 -0.89 6.58 8.19
N VAL A 13 -2.18 6.61 7.87
CA VAL A 13 -2.69 6.26 6.53
C VAL A 13 -2.11 7.19 5.46
N ILE A 14 -2.08 8.50 5.72
CA ILE A 14 -1.49 9.48 4.80
C ILE A 14 0.01 9.22 4.58
N VAL A 15 0.76 8.95 5.65
CA VAL A 15 2.20 8.67 5.55
C VAL A 15 2.44 7.39 4.75
N VAL A 16 1.68 6.32 4.99
CA VAL A 16 1.81 5.07 4.23
C VAL A 16 1.46 5.30 2.76
N ALA A 17 0.37 6.01 2.46
CA ALA A 17 0.00 6.35 1.10
C ALA A 17 1.06 7.21 0.39
N GLY A 18 1.61 8.23 1.07
CA GLY A 18 2.66 9.09 0.55
C GLY A 18 3.97 8.34 0.28
N LEU A 19 4.38 7.45 1.19
CA LEU A 19 5.53 6.56 0.98
C LEU A 19 5.31 5.61 -0.18
N PHE A 20 4.09 5.08 -0.32
CA PHE A 20 3.73 4.19 -1.42
C PHE A 20 3.85 4.90 -2.78
N ILE A 21 3.30 6.12 -2.89
CA ILE A 21 3.40 6.94 -4.10
C ILE A 21 4.85 7.35 -4.38
N SER A 22 5.61 7.76 -3.36
CA SER A 22 7.01 8.17 -3.54
C SER A 22 7.91 7.00 -3.94
N MET A 23 7.69 5.81 -3.38
CA MET A 23 8.36 4.59 -3.85
C MET A 23 7.95 4.25 -5.28
N MET A 24 6.66 4.38 -5.63
CA MET A 24 6.18 4.15 -7.00
C MET A 24 6.91 5.04 -8.02
N GLU A 25 7.12 6.32 -7.72
CA GLU A 25 7.87 7.23 -8.61
C GLU A 25 9.35 6.85 -8.70
N LYS A 26 9.99 6.56 -7.56
CA LYS A 26 11.45 6.41 -7.47
C LYS A 26 11.98 5.05 -7.93
N LEU A 27 11.23 3.97 -7.70
CA LEU A 27 11.63 2.60 -8.05
C LEU A 27 11.43 2.30 -9.54
N THR A 28 10.65 3.13 -10.25
CA THR A 28 10.19 2.79 -11.59
C THR A 28 10.65 3.76 -12.66
N GLY A 29 10.96 5.01 -12.35
CA GLY A 29 11.21 6.03 -13.37
C GLY A 29 10.08 6.10 -14.42
N GLY A 30 8.84 5.75 -14.04
CA GLY A 30 7.69 5.61 -14.93
C GLY A 30 7.47 4.23 -15.55
N LYS A 31 8.27 3.21 -15.23
CA LYS A 31 8.23 1.88 -15.88
C LYS A 31 7.57 0.76 -15.08
N GLY A 32 7.00 0.97 -13.89
CA GLY A 32 6.37 -0.02 -12.99
C GLY A 32 7.30 -0.76 -12.01
N LEU A 33 6.72 -1.22 -10.87
CA LEU A 33 7.41 -1.64 -9.64
C LEU A 33 8.41 -2.80 -9.81
N PRO A 34 9.65 -2.73 -9.30
CA PRO A 34 10.43 -3.91 -8.99
C PRO A 34 9.83 -4.58 -7.76
N GLY A 35 9.18 -5.73 -8.00
CA GLY A 35 8.37 -6.45 -7.03
C GLY A 35 6.96 -6.77 -7.55
N ASP A 36 6.47 -5.97 -8.51
CA ASP A 36 5.26 -6.31 -9.25
C ASP A 36 5.64 -7.21 -10.41
N ILE A 37 5.23 -8.47 -10.33
CA ILE A 37 5.55 -9.46 -11.35
C ILE A 37 4.73 -9.09 -12.59
N ARG A 38 5.43 -8.65 -13.64
CA ARG A 38 4.85 -8.45 -14.97
C ARG A 38 5.32 -9.53 -15.89
N ILE A 39 4.42 -10.44 -16.18
CA ILE A 39 4.65 -11.48 -17.17
C ILE A 39 4.04 -10.97 -18.47
N ARG A 40 4.91 -10.62 -19.42
CA ARG A 40 4.52 -10.35 -20.81
C ARG A 40 4.75 -11.62 -21.61
N LEU A 41 3.66 -12.25 -22.02
CA LEU A 41 3.62 -13.28 -23.05
C LEU A 41 3.10 -12.65 -24.34
N ASP A 42 3.35 -13.28 -25.49
CA ASP A 42 2.83 -12.82 -26.78
C ASP A 42 1.30 -12.71 -26.73
N GLY A 43 0.79 -11.48 -26.65
CA GLY A 43 -0.63 -11.14 -26.55
C GLY A 43 -1.23 -11.08 -25.13
N VAL A 44 -0.49 -11.44 -24.07
CA VAL A 44 -1.02 -11.47 -22.70
C VAL A 44 -0.08 -10.76 -21.72
N ASN A 45 -0.62 -9.77 -20.98
CA ASN A 45 0.12 -9.02 -19.98
C ASN A 45 -0.51 -9.23 -18.60
N ILE A 46 0.14 -10.01 -17.75
CA ILE A 46 -0.30 -10.31 -16.38
C ILE A 46 0.48 -9.41 -15.41
N PHE A 47 -0.22 -8.66 -14.57
CA PHE A 47 0.34 -7.78 -13.55
C PHE A 47 -0.02 -8.31 -12.15
N PHE A 48 0.98 -8.61 -11.33
CA PHE A 48 0.81 -9.10 -9.96
C PHE A 48 1.32 -8.06 -8.95
N PRO A 49 0.41 -7.26 -8.35
CA PRO A 49 0.77 -6.16 -7.46
C PRO A 49 1.07 -6.62 -6.02
N ILE A 50 2.09 -7.47 -5.83
CA ILE A 50 2.35 -8.15 -4.54
C ILE A 50 2.63 -7.14 -3.43
N VAL A 51 3.46 -6.13 -3.71
CA VAL A 51 3.85 -5.11 -2.72
C VAL A 51 2.63 -4.29 -2.30
N THR A 52 1.77 -3.95 -3.26
CA THR A 52 0.51 -3.23 -3.01
C THR A 52 -0.39 -4.02 -2.06
N CYS A 53 -0.58 -5.31 -2.33
CA CYS A 53 -1.42 -6.18 -1.51
C CYS A 53 -0.90 -6.31 -0.08
N ILE A 54 0.42 -6.39 0.10
CA ILE A 54 1.05 -6.46 1.43
C ILE A 54 0.81 -5.16 2.22
N VAL A 55 1.07 -4.00 1.61
CA VAL A 55 0.88 -2.70 2.27
C VAL A 55 -0.58 -2.48 2.65
N LEU A 56 -1.49 -2.76 1.71
CA LEU A 56 -2.93 -2.65 1.95
C LEU A 56 -3.37 -3.56 3.10
N SER A 57 -2.92 -4.81 3.11
CA SER A 57 -3.21 -5.78 4.17
C SER A 57 -2.70 -5.30 5.53
N LEU A 58 -1.48 -4.76 5.60
CA LEU A 58 -0.89 -4.24 6.83
C LEU A 58 -1.69 -3.07 7.40
N VAL A 59 -2.05 -2.10 6.54
CA VAL A 59 -2.88 -0.94 6.90
C VAL A 59 -4.24 -1.39 7.39
N LEU A 60 -4.90 -2.29 6.65
CA LEU A 60 -6.22 -2.78 7.00
C LEU A 60 -6.19 -3.59 8.31
N THR A 61 -5.15 -4.38 8.54
CA THR A 61 -4.93 -5.11 9.79
C THR A 61 -4.75 -4.15 10.96
N LEU A 62 -3.93 -3.10 10.81
CA LEU A 62 -3.76 -2.06 11.83
C LEU A 62 -5.07 -1.33 12.13
N LEU A 63 -5.82 -0.97 11.09
CA LEU A 63 -7.13 -0.31 11.20
C LEU A 63 -8.13 -1.19 11.97
N LEU A 64 -8.30 -2.44 11.53
CA LEU A 64 -9.22 -3.39 12.16
C LEU A 64 -8.79 -3.70 13.59
N ASN A 65 -7.49 -3.88 13.84
CA ASN A 65 -6.98 -4.12 15.18
C ASN A 65 -7.29 -2.93 16.11
N ILE A 66 -7.11 -1.69 15.67
CA ILE A 66 -7.42 -0.51 16.50
C ILE A 66 -8.94 -0.31 16.69
N LEU A 67 -9.75 -0.66 15.69
CA LEU A 67 -11.20 -0.48 15.74
C LEU A 67 -11.92 -1.56 16.58
N PHE A 68 -11.51 -2.82 16.42
CA PHE A 68 -12.15 -3.98 17.04
C PHE A 68 -11.49 -4.40 18.36
N ARG A 69 -10.20 -4.15 18.54
CA ARG A 69 -9.49 -4.40 19.79
C ARG A 69 -9.58 -3.15 20.65
N ARG A 70 -10.76 -2.94 21.24
CA ARG A 70 -10.91 -2.03 22.39
C ARG A 70 -10.11 -2.55 23.58
#